data_AF-A0A3N5NPF8-F1
#
_entry.id   AF-A0A3N5NPF8-F1
#
_cell.length_a   1.000
_cell.length_b   1.000
_cell.length_c   1.000
_cell.angle_alpha   90.00
_cell.angle_beta   90.00
_cell.angle_gamma   90.00
#
_symmetry.space_group_name_H-M   'P 1'
#
loop_
_entity.id
_entity.type
_entity.pdbx_description
1 polymer ?
#
loop_
_entity_poly.entity_id
_entity_poly.type
_entity_poly.pdbx_seq_one_letter_code
_entity_poly.pdbx_strand_id
1 'polypeptide(L)'
;MRLVISKRNRTTVLLDASGRINQGICDDSYRERLLKYIPAETIALFIAVYGITYYLSGSETWYPLMARWILIAGILGTALYLWQVEGVSDIVQLAISTIGFVIWTCALGVVTVASLPQYNAVVAAVLLIFWVFLAPILDGIPERW
;
A
#
# COMPACT_ATOMS: atom_id res chain seq x y z
N MET A 1 7.26 3.02 -15.23
CA MET A 1 6.56 1.72 -15.24
C MET A 1 5.24 1.93 -14.54
N ARG A 2 4.11 1.81 -15.24
CA ARG A 2 2.78 1.95 -14.63
C ARG A 2 2.26 0.53 -14.37
N LEU A 3 2.50 0.00 -13.17
CA LEU A 3 1.99 -1.31 -12.75
C LEU A 3 0.54 -1.16 -12.29
N VAL A 4 -0.33 -0.81 -13.23
CA VAL A 4 -1.78 -0.83 -12.99
C VAL A 4 -2.25 -2.27 -13.07
N ILE A 5 -2.35 -2.93 -11.91
CA ILE A 5 -2.96 -4.25 -11.83
C ILE A 5 -4.19 -4.14 -10.95
N SER A 6 -5.36 -3.99 -11.57
CA SER A 6 -6.51 -4.82 -11.22
C SER A 6 -7.61 -4.70 -12.29
N LYS A 7 -7.61 -5.69 -13.18
CA LYS A 7 -8.79 -6.47 -13.55
C LYS A 7 -8.24 -7.89 -13.61
N ARG A 8 -8.33 -8.65 -12.51
CA ARG A 8 -7.81 -10.02 -12.32
C ARG A 8 -7.55 -10.71 -13.67
N ASN A 9 -6.30 -10.74 -14.12
CA ASN A 9 -5.90 -11.43 -15.36
C ASN A 9 -6.71 -11.00 -16.61
N ARG A 10 -6.36 -9.86 -17.23
CA ARG A 10 -6.71 -9.66 -18.65
C ARG A 10 -5.95 -10.71 -19.43
N THR A 11 -6.63 -11.82 -19.68
CA THR A 11 -6.35 -12.88 -20.63
C THR A 11 -5.38 -12.37 -21.69
N THR A 12 -4.09 -12.62 -21.52
CA THR A 12 -3.17 -12.45 -22.63
C THR A 12 -3.57 -13.54 -23.61
N VAL A 13 -4.40 -13.17 -24.58
CA VAL A 13 -4.69 -14.01 -25.74
C VAL A 13 -3.39 -14.09 -26.51
N LEU A 14 -2.51 -14.98 -26.08
CA LEU A 14 -1.37 -15.38 -26.87
C LEU A 14 -1.94 -16.25 -27.98
N LEU A 15 -2.01 -15.67 -29.18
CA LEU A 15 -2.19 -16.42 -30.40
C LEU A 15 -1.00 -17.37 -30.50
N ASP A 16 -1.25 -18.63 -30.16
CA ASP A 16 -0.33 -19.71 -30.51
C ASP A 16 -0.24 -19.78 -32.04
N ALA A 17 0.90 -20.25 -32.58
CA ALA A 17 1.10 -20.44 -34.02
C ALA A 17 0.04 -21.38 -34.64
N SER A 18 -0.70 -22.12 -33.81
CA SER A 18 -1.85 -22.94 -34.19
C SER A 18 -3.19 -22.19 -34.29
N GLY A 19 -3.23 -20.86 -34.09
CA GLY A 19 -4.46 -20.06 -34.10
C GLY A 19 -5.40 -20.28 -32.90
N ARG A 20 -4.92 -20.93 -31.83
CA ARG A 20 -5.70 -21.20 -30.62
C ARG A 20 -5.54 -20.09 -29.59
N ILE A 21 -6.66 -19.67 -29.00
CA ILE A 21 -6.73 -18.70 -27.90
C ILE A 21 -6.41 -19.47 -26.61
N ASN A 22 -5.13 -19.54 -26.23
CA ASN A 22 -4.78 -20.08 -24.93
C ASN A 22 -5.00 -19.00 -23.86
N GLN A 23 -6.05 -19.12 -23.06
CA GLN A 23 -6.31 -18.26 -21.91
C GLN A 23 -5.36 -18.64 -20.76
N GLY A 24 -4.07 -18.33 -20.90
CA GLY A 24 -3.14 -18.44 -19.77
C GLY A 24 -3.45 -17.36 -18.75
N ILE A 25 -3.84 -17.77 -17.54
CA ILE A 25 -3.78 -16.87 -16.38
C ILE A 25 -2.30 -16.69 -16.09
N CYS A 26 -1.73 -15.55 -16.49
CA CYS A 26 -0.35 -15.24 -16.15
C CYS A 26 -0.36 -14.84 -14.67
N ASP A 27 -0.03 -15.78 -13.79
CA ASP A 27 0.11 -15.48 -12.37
C ASP A 27 1.28 -14.52 -12.16
N ASP A 28 1.01 -13.39 -11.48
CA ASP A 28 2.03 -12.39 -11.15
C ASP A 28 3.17 -13.05 -10.36
N SER A 29 4.42 -12.78 -10.74
CA SER A 29 5.61 -13.21 -10.00
C SER A 29 5.64 -12.56 -8.61
N TYR A 30 6.34 -13.18 -7.64
CA TYR A 30 6.51 -12.61 -6.29
C TYR A 30 6.93 -11.13 -6.30
N ARG A 31 7.87 -10.78 -7.18
CA ARG A 31 8.38 -9.41 -7.30
C ARG A 31 7.30 -8.43 -7.77
N GLU A 32 6.44 -8.86 -8.68
CA GLU A 32 5.35 -8.03 -9.22
C GLU A 32 4.27 -7.82 -8.15
N ARG A 33 3.91 -8.87 -7.41
CA ARG A 33 3.00 -8.80 -6.26
C ARG A 33 3.55 -7.86 -5.18
N LEU A 34 4.83 -7.97 -4.86
CA LEU A 34 5.49 -7.10 -3.89
C LEU A 34 5.40 -5.62 -4.30
N LEU A 35 5.72 -5.30 -5.56
CA LEU A 35 5.64 -3.92 -6.05
C LEU A 35 4.20 -3.40 -6.10
N LYS A 36 3.23 -4.26 -6.38
CA LYS A 36 1.79 -3.94 -6.45
C LYS A 36 1.17 -3.57 -5.10
N TYR A 37 1.66 -4.16 -4.00
CA TYR A 37 1.09 -3.94 -2.66
C TYR A 37 1.76 -2.82 -1.86
N ILE A 38 2.88 -2.27 -2.32
CA ILE A 38 3.52 -1.15 -1.66
C ILE A 38 2.88 0.15 -2.17
N PRO A 39 2.14 0.91 -1.33
CA PRO A 39 1.51 2.17 -1.73
C PRO A 39 2.55 3.31 -1.72
N ALA A 40 3.61 3.18 -2.52
CA ALA A 40 4.79 4.05 -2.46
C ALA A 40 4.46 5.53 -2.73
N GLU A 41 3.61 5.80 -3.72
CA GLU A 41 3.18 7.15 -4.10
C GLU A 41 2.44 7.83 -2.96
N THR A 42 1.49 7.12 -2.33
CA THR A 42 0.69 7.69 -1.24
C THR A 42 1.51 7.84 0.03
N ILE A 43 2.44 6.92 0.32
CA ILE A 43 3.40 7.06 1.42
C ILE A 43 4.28 8.29 1.19
N ALA A 44 4.82 8.49 -0.01
CA ALA A 44 5.66 9.65 -0.33
C ALA A 44 4.90 10.97 -0.16
N LEU A 45 3.67 11.04 -0.68
CA LEU A 45 2.79 12.20 -0.50
C LEU A 45 2.51 12.47 0.98
N PHE A 46 2.15 11.43 1.73
CA PHE A 46 1.87 11.54 3.16
C PHE A 46 3.08 12.05 3.93
N ILE A 47 4.27 11.48 3.72
CA ILE A 47 5.51 11.91 4.38
C ILE A 47 5.83 13.37 4.07
N ALA A 48 5.66 13.80 2.82
CA ALA A 48 5.89 15.19 2.43
C ALA A 48 4.94 16.13 3.18
N VAL A 49 3.64 15.86 3.13
CA VAL A 49 2.62 16.70 3.81
C VAL A 49 2.83 16.71 5.32
N TYR A 50 3.00 15.52 5.91
CA TYR A 50 3.20 15.37 7.35
C TYR A 50 4.51 16.03 7.81
N GLY A 51 5.62 15.82 7.09
CA GLY A 51 6.92 16.37 7.43
C GLY A 51 6.96 17.89 7.34
N ILE A 52 6.39 18.47 6.28
CA ILE A 52 6.30 19.93 6.11
C ILE A 52 5.43 20.54 7.22
N THR A 53 4.27 19.97 7.51
CA THR A 53 3.39 20.49 8.56
C THR A 53 3.98 20.31 9.95
N TYR A 54 4.69 19.21 10.21
CA TYR A 54 5.42 19.01 11.46
C TYR A 54 6.51 20.06 11.66
N TYR A 55 7.27 20.35 10.61
CA TYR A 55 8.30 21.37 10.65
C TYR A 55 7.75 22.78 10.94
N LEU A 56 6.61 23.12 10.34
CA LEU A 56 6.01 24.45 10.49
C LEU A 56 5.21 24.65 11.79
N SER A 57 4.60 23.59 12.31
CA SER A 57 3.60 23.72 13.38
C SER A 57 3.70 22.63 14.45
N GLY A 58 4.75 21.82 14.48
CA GLY A 58 4.87 20.67 15.38
C GLY A 58 4.86 20.99 16.88
N SER A 59 5.20 22.23 17.26
CA SER A 59 5.14 22.74 18.64
C SER A 59 3.76 23.24 19.05
N GLU A 60 2.84 23.39 18.11
CA GLU A 60 1.51 23.95 18.37
C GLU A 60 0.61 22.94 19.09
N THR A 61 -0.19 23.43 20.03
CA THR A 61 -1.09 22.57 20.85
C THR A 61 -2.19 21.89 20.02
N TRP A 62 -2.58 22.49 18.90
CA TRP A 62 -3.57 21.95 17.98
C TRP A 62 -2.98 20.96 16.95
N TYR A 63 -1.65 20.90 16.81
CA TYR A 63 -0.99 20.07 15.81
C TYR A 63 -1.30 18.57 15.92
N PRO A 64 -1.36 17.95 17.12
CA PRO A 64 -1.72 16.53 17.23
C PRO A 64 -3.10 16.23 16.65
N LEU A 65 -4.05 17.16 16.74
CA LEU A 65 -5.37 17.01 16.13
C LEU A 65 -5.27 17.09 14.60
N MET A 66 -4.53 18.06 14.05
CA MET A 66 -4.32 18.17 12.61
C MET A 66 -3.61 16.93 12.04
N ALA A 67 -2.60 16.43 12.74
CA ALA A 67 -1.87 15.22 12.34
C ALA A 67 -2.81 14.00 12.24
N ARG A 68 -3.88 13.91 13.07
CA ARG A 68 -4.90 12.84 12.97
C ARG A 68 -5.70 12.96 11.68
N TRP A 69 -6.07 14.19 11.32
CA TRP A 69 -6.74 14.44 10.05
C TRP A 69 -5.85 14.14 8.84
N ILE A 70 -4.56 14.47 8.91
CA ILE A 70 -3.60 14.11 7.85
C ILE A 70 -3.49 12.59 7.71
N LEU A 71 -3.45 11.84 8.83
CA LEU A 71 -3.44 10.38 8.80
C LEU A 71 -4.73 9.81 8.17
N ILE A 72 -5.89 10.28 8.60
CA ILE A 72 -7.19 9.84 8.06
C ILE A 72 -7.28 10.17 6.56
N ALA A 73 -6.84 11.37 6.16
CA ALA A 73 -6.78 11.78 4.77
C ALA A 73 -5.81 10.92 3.95
N GLY A 74 -4.68 10.50 4.53
CA GLY A 74 -3.73 9.58 3.89
C GLY A 74 -4.32 8.18 3.68
N ILE A 75 -5.03 7.63 4.67
CA ILE A 75 -5.71 6.33 4.57
C ILE A 75 -6.80 6.39 3.50
N LEU A 76 -7.69 7.39 3.57
CA LEU A 76 -8.76 7.55 2.61
C LEU A 76 -8.22 7.87 1.22
N GLY A 77 -7.18 8.70 1.14
CA GLY A 77 -6.46 9.03 -0.09
C GLY A 77 -5.83 7.81 -0.74
N THR A 78 -5.28 6.88 0.05
CA THR A 78 -4.74 5.61 -0.47
C THR A 78 -5.84 4.76 -1.10
N ALA A 79 -6.95 4.55 -0.38
CA ALA A 79 -8.07 3.78 -0.89
C ALA A 79 -8.69 4.43 -2.14
N LEU A 80 -8.89 5.75 -2.13
CA LEU A 80 -9.44 6.51 -3.25
C LEU A 80 -8.51 6.54 -4.46
N TYR A 81 -7.20 6.73 -4.25
CA TYR A 81 -6.21 6.73 -5.33
C TYR A 81 -6.17 5.36 -6.02
N LEU A 82 -6.11 4.28 -5.25
CA LEU A 82 -6.12 2.93 -5.80
C LEU A 82 -7.42 2.64 -6.56
N TRP A 83 -8.56 3.10 -6.05
CA TRP A 83 -9.84 2.86 -6.70
C TRP A 83 -10.04 3.70 -7.98
N GLN A 84 -9.73 5.00 -7.94
CA GLN A 84 -10.07 5.94 -9.02
C GLN A 84 -8.94 6.10 -10.05
N VAL A 85 -7.67 6.14 -9.61
CA VAL A 85 -6.53 6.43 -10.48
C VAL A 85 -5.92 5.15 -11.04
N GLU A 86 -5.76 4.14 -10.18
CA GLU A 86 -5.28 2.81 -10.56
C GLU A 86 -6.44 1.90 -11.02
N GLY A 87 -7.70 2.25 -10.78
CA GLY A 87 -8.84 1.45 -11.23
C GLY A 87 -8.92 0.08 -10.57
N VAL A 88 -8.37 -0.06 -9.35
CA VAL A 88 -8.36 -1.32 -8.61
C VAL A 88 -9.79 -1.66 -8.16
N SER A 89 -10.32 -2.76 -8.69
CA SER A 89 -11.64 -3.30 -8.36
C SER A 89 -11.58 -4.46 -7.37
N ASP A 90 -10.39 -5.04 -7.15
CA ASP A 90 -10.21 -6.13 -6.20
C ASP A 90 -10.15 -5.59 -4.76
N ILE A 91 -11.12 -6.03 -3.96
CA ILE A 91 -11.28 -5.61 -2.56
C ILE A 91 -10.10 -6.11 -1.71
N VAL A 92 -9.54 -7.29 -2.02
CA VAL A 92 -8.41 -7.87 -1.27
C VAL A 92 -7.17 -7.01 -1.48
N GLN A 93 -6.89 -6.62 -2.72
CA GLN A 93 -5.78 -5.73 -3.04
C GLN A 93 -5.96 -4.35 -2.40
N LEU A 94 -7.17 -3.79 -2.46
CA LEU A 94 -7.45 -2.50 -1.84
C LEU A 94 -7.21 -2.56 -0.32
N ALA A 95 -7.67 -3.63 0.34
CA ALA A 95 -7.48 -3.85 1.76
C ALA A 95 -6.01 -4.03 2.13
N ILE A 96 -5.26 -4.88 1.42
CA ILE A 96 -3.83 -5.11 1.69
C ILE A 96 -3.04 -3.81 1.54
N SER A 97 -3.24 -3.05 0.46
CA SER A 97 -2.50 -1.81 0.27
C SER A 97 -2.89 -0.73 1.28
N THR A 98 -4.16 -0.66 1.67
CA THR A 98 -4.63 0.31 2.69
C THR A 98 -4.10 -0.03 4.09
N ILE A 99 -4.13 -1.31 4.48
CA ILE A 99 -3.52 -1.79 5.74
C ILE A 99 -2.01 -1.57 5.71
N GLY A 100 -1.37 -1.84 4.57
CA GLY A 100 0.04 -1.58 4.37
C GLY A 100 0.40 -0.12 4.61
N PHE A 101 -0.39 0.82 4.07
CA PHE A 101 -0.21 2.24 4.34
C PHE A 101 -0.22 2.55 5.84
N VAL A 102 -1.20 2.03 6.59
CA VAL A 102 -1.28 2.25 8.05
C VAL A 102 -0.03 1.73 8.75
N ILE A 103 0.39 0.51 8.45
CA ILE A 103 1.58 -0.13 9.04
C ILE A 103 2.84 0.70 8.74
N TRP A 104 3.00 1.19 7.52
CA TRP A 104 4.07 2.11 7.15
C TRP A 104 4.05 3.39 8.00
N THR A 105 2.90 4.04 8.14
CA THR A 105 2.80 5.25 8.96
C THR A 105 3.12 5.00 10.44
N CYS A 106 2.73 3.83 10.97
CA CYS A 106 3.05 3.43 12.33
C CYS A 106 4.56 3.21 12.54
N ALA A 107 5.22 2.56 11.58
CA ALA A 107 6.67 2.34 11.63
C ALA A 107 7.46 3.66 11.50
N LEU A 108 6.94 4.64 10.78
CA LEU A 108 7.51 5.99 10.68
C LEU A 108 7.36 6.81 11.97
N GLY A 109 6.52 6.36 12.92
CA GLY A 109 6.39 7.02 14.23
C GLY A 109 5.79 8.42 14.18
N VAL A 110 4.85 8.65 13.26
CA VAL A 110 4.13 9.93 13.21
C VAL A 110 3.45 10.25 14.55
N VAL A 111 3.41 11.53 14.92
CA VAL A 111 2.99 12.09 16.23
C VAL A 111 1.67 11.49 16.72
N THR A 112 0.74 11.22 15.81
CA THR A 112 -0.54 10.60 16.14
C THR A 112 -0.41 9.19 16.66
N VAL A 113 0.37 8.36 15.97
CA VAL A 113 0.63 6.98 16.36
C VAL A 113 1.54 6.94 17.59
N ALA A 114 2.56 7.81 17.63
CA ALA A 114 3.49 7.92 18.75
C ALA A 114 2.79 8.36 20.06
N SER A 115 1.67 9.09 19.97
CA SER A 115 0.89 9.51 21.13
C SER A 115 0.00 8.41 21.74
N LEU A 116 -0.08 7.22 21.15
CA LEU A 116 -0.88 6.12 21.69
C LEU A 116 -0.17 5.46 22.89
N PRO A 117 -0.87 5.20 24.01
CA PRO A 117 -0.25 4.64 25.22
C PRO A 117 0.43 3.28 25.01
N GLN A 118 -0.04 2.53 24.01
CA GLN A 118 0.42 1.18 23.69
C GLN A 118 1.42 1.16 22.53
N TYR A 119 1.81 2.33 22.01
CA TYR A 119 2.74 2.40 20.88
C TYR A 119 4.15 2.02 21.30
N ASN A 120 4.76 1.13 20.51
CA ASN A 120 6.16 0.80 20.62
C ASN A 120 6.77 0.82 19.21
N ALA A 121 7.74 1.71 18.99
CA ALA A 121 8.38 1.90 17.70
C ALA A 121 9.08 0.62 17.20
N VAL A 122 9.67 -0.18 18.09
CA VAL A 122 10.32 -1.45 17.74
C VAL A 122 9.27 -2.45 17.25
N VAL A 123 8.14 -2.56 17.95
CA VAL A 123 7.03 -3.44 17.53
C VAL A 123 6.49 -3.00 16.17
N ALA A 124 6.32 -1.70 15.95
CA ALA A 124 5.85 -1.16 14.67
C ALA A 124 6.83 -1.44 13.52
N ALA A 125 8.14 -1.28 13.74
CA ALA A 125 9.17 -1.58 12.75
C ALA A 125 9.24 -3.08 12.42
N VAL A 126 9.19 -3.94 13.44
CA VAL A 126 9.15 -5.40 13.26
C VAL A 126 7.90 -5.81 12.48
N LEU A 127 6.74 -5.25 12.83
CA LEU A 127 5.48 -5.51 12.14
C LEU A 127 5.53 -5.08 10.67
N LEU A 128 6.18 -3.96 10.36
CA LEU A 128 6.41 -3.54 8.97
C LEU A 128 7.25 -4.55 8.20
N ILE A 129 8.34 -5.04 8.78
CA ILE A 129 9.19 -6.06 8.14
C ILE A 129 8.35 -7.29 7.81
N PHE A 130 7.61 -7.82 8.79
CA PHE A 130 6.70 -8.93 8.57
C PHE A 130 5.67 -8.64 7.48
N TRP A 131 5.09 -7.44 7.47
CA TRP A 131 4.09 -7.05 6.49
C TRP A 131 4.65 -7.04 5.06
N VAL A 132 5.84 -6.50 4.84
CA VAL A 132 6.48 -6.44 3.52
C VAL A 132 6.68 -7.85 2.93
N PHE A 133 7.05 -8.83 3.77
CA PHE A 133 7.22 -10.22 3.31
C PHE A 133 5.91 -10.99 3.18
N LEU A 134 4.93 -10.69 4.03
CA LEU A 134 3.68 -11.46 4.14
C LEU A 134 2.61 -10.97 3.15
N ALA A 135 2.56 -9.68 2.84
CA ALA A 135 1.58 -9.09 1.92
C ALA A 135 1.52 -9.79 0.54
N PRO A 136 2.65 -10.14 -0.13
CA PRO A 136 2.62 -10.84 -1.41
C PRO A 136 2.15 -12.30 -1.32
N ILE A 137 2.32 -12.93 -0.14
CA ILE A 137 1.95 -14.34 0.11
C ILE A 137 0.43 -14.47 0.30
N LEU A 138 -0.22 -13.42 0.82
CA LEU A 138 -1.67 -13.41 1.04
C LEU A 138 -2.49 -13.54 -0.24
N ASP A 139 -1.93 -13.17 -1.40
CA ASP A 139 -2.58 -13.31 -2.72
C ASP A 139 -2.27 -14.67 -3.40
N GLY A 140 -1.58 -15.57 -2.69
CA GLY A 140 -1.24 -16.92 -3.15
C GLY A 140 0.27 -17.21 -3.18
N ILE A 141 0.62 -18.49 -3.13
CA ILE A 141 2.01 -18.95 -3.25
C ILE A 141 2.40 -18.88 -4.73
N PRO A 142 3.44 -18.13 -5.12
CA PRO A 142 3.87 -18.04 -6.52
C PRO A 142 4.37 -19.42 -7.00
N GLU A 143 3.86 -19.90 -8.14
CA GLU A 143 4.30 -21.17 -8.72
C GLU A 143 5.75 -21.11 -9.26
N ARG A 144 6.33 -19.91 -9.40
CA ARG A 144 7.68 -19.67 -9.91
C ARG A 144 8.39 -18.53 -9.17
N TRP A 145 9.60 -18.84 -8.71
CA TRP A 145 10.54 -17.94 -8.01
C TRP A 145 11.37 -17.12 -9.00
#